data_AF-A0A935UDK7-F1
#
_entry.id   AF-A0A935UDK7-F1
#
_cell.length_a   1.000
_cell.length_b   1.000
_cell.length_c   1.000
_cell.angle_alpha   90.00
_cell.angle_beta   90.00
_cell.angle_gamma   90.00
#
_symmetry.space_group_name_H-M   'P 1'
#
loop_
_entity.id
_entity.type
_entity.pdbx_description
1 polymer ?
#
loop_
_entity_poly.entity_id
_entity_poly.type
_entity_poly.pdbx_seq_one_letter_code
_entity_poly.pdbx_strand_id
1 'polypeptide(L)'
;MKILSALPALLLAPALVLAMPPAAPDPAKGNPHATPPSPWADLAEYAISLKVPPKGATGQWKIRTFDDPSDVSIELDTPAAKGRTQGTLLLVGGQAIAFKGFAPEAGFEIDPLDTAIVNLKLVTNLLTRIAPEGPDAVKAVTPVKLGDGKQALVAYTRSINMQFNAPWSVTGQVKRVDAKTVGYDLTIEAPGAKAGERLKWQLKGTAGGATRGKSLDDAMSLAGWSAYRLAPPSSKTGHTTLSFGTQKLAGPYATMKDLRAALAKP
;
A
#
# COMPACT_ATOMS: atom_id res chain seq x y z
N MET A 1 -55.50 31.70 -46.20
CA MET A 1 -54.03 31.60 -46.14
C MET A 1 -53.58 31.88 -44.71
N LYS A 2 -53.12 30.85 -44.00
CA LYS A 2 -52.46 30.97 -42.68
C LYS A 2 -51.04 31.48 -42.90
N ILE A 3 -50.52 32.30 -41.99
CA ILE A 3 -49.19 32.20 -41.37
C ILE A 3 -49.15 33.22 -40.20
N LEU A 4 -49.13 32.68 -38.97
CA LEU A 4 -48.70 33.35 -37.75
C LEU A 4 -47.16 33.37 -37.78
N SER A 5 -46.52 34.52 -37.53
CA SER A 5 -45.08 34.59 -37.28
C SER A 5 -44.84 35.05 -35.85
N ALA A 6 -44.10 34.21 -35.11
CA ALA A 6 -43.85 34.30 -33.68
C ALA A 6 -42.60 35.16 -33.37
N LEU A 7 -42.60 35.76 -32.17
CA LEU A 7 -41.48 36.46 -31.54
C LEU A 7 -40.21 35.59 -31.42
N PRO A 8 -39.00 36.17 -31.52
CA PRO A 8 -37.79 35.54 -31.02
C PRO A 8 -37.59 35.88 -29.54
N ALA A 9 -37.53 34.85 -28.69
CA ALA A 9 -37.14 34.96 -27.30
C ALA A 9 -35.60 35.02 -27.19
N LEU A 10 -35.11 35.95 -26.35
CA LEU A 10 -33.73 36.01 -25.88
C LEU A 10 -33.30 34.67 -25.26
N LEU A 11 -32.21 34.10 -25.76
CA LEU A 11 -31.46 33.04 -25.08
C LEU A 11 -30.27 33.65 -24.34
N LEU A 12 -30.39 33.70 -23.02
CA LEU A 12 -29.27 33.78 -22.09
C LEU A 12 -28.42 32.50 -22.24
N ALA A 13 -27.13 32.66 -22.55
CA ALA A 13 -26.16 31.57 -22.48
C ALA A 13 -25.74 31.34 -21.02
N PRO A 14 -25.90 30.13 -20.45
CA PRO A 14 -25.24 29.78 -19.21
C PRO A 14 -23.76 29.42 -19.48
N ALA A 15 -22.88 29.90 -18.61
CA ALA A 15 -21.47 29.59 -18.60
C ALA A 15 -21.23 28.07 -18.54
N LEU A 16 -20.37 27.56 -19.43
CA LEU A 16 -19.81 26.21 -19.31
C LEU A 16 -18.96 26.15 -18.04
N VAL A 17 -19.51 25.58 -16.97
CA VAL A 17 -18.70 25.01 -15.91
C VAL A 17 -18.08 23.73 -16.47
N LEU A 18 -16.76 23.73 -16.67
CA LEU A 18 -15.99 22.51 -16.88
C LEU A 18 -16.21 21.62 -15.65
N ALA A 19 -17.13 20.65 -15.78
CA ALA A 19 -17.34 19.63 -14.77
C ALA A 19 -16.03 18.84 -14.64
N MET A 20 -15.33 19.03 -13.52
CA MET A 20 -14.28 18.10 -13.12
C MET A 20 -14.90 16.70 -13.05
N PRO A 21 -14.19 15.64 -13.52
CA PRO A 21 -14.66 14.29 -13.30
C PRO A 21 -14.91 14.07 -11.79
N PRO A 22 -15.99 13.38 -11.40
CA PRO A 22 -16.24 13.12 -10.00
C PRO A 22 -15.02 12.43 -9.41
N ALA A 23 -14.46 13.02 -8.36
CA ALA A 23 -13.47 12.36 -7.52
C ALA A 23 -14.04 10.98 -7.16
N ALA A 24 -13.28 9.92 -7.44
CA ALA A 24 -13.67 8.58 -7.05
C ALA A 24 -14.05 8.60 -5.55
N PRO A 25 -15.19 8.00 -5.15
CA PRO A 25 -15.62 8.02 -3.76
C PRO A 25 -14.50 7.49 -2.86
N ASP A 26 -14.24 8.21 -1.77
CA ASP A 26 -13.26 7.82 -0.76
C ASP A 26 -13.59 6.40 -0.25
N PRO A 27 -12.72 5.40 -0.50
CA PRO A 27 -12.98 4.00 -0.13
C PRO A 27 -13.02 3.78 1.39
N ALA A 28 -12.73 4.79 2.22
CA ALA A 28 -13.01 4.75 3.65
C ALA A 28 -14.52 4.87 3.97
N LYS A 29 -15.32 5.49 3.09
CA LYS A 29 -16.77 5.60 3.26
C LYS A 29 -17.44 4.28 2.87
N GLY A 30 -17.68 3.43 3.87
CA GLY A 30 -18.42 2.17 3.74
C GLY A 30 -17.61 0.92 4.08
N ASN A 31 -16.33 1.06 4.43
CA ASN A 31 -15.54 -0.07 4.90
C ASN A 31 -15.72 -0.24 6.43
N PRO A 32 -16.26 -1.37 6.92
CA PRO A 32 -16.39 -1.62 8.36
C PRO A 32 -15.03 -1.70 9.09
N HIS A 33 -13.93 -1.72 8.35
CA HIS A 33 -12.55 -1.70 8.84
C HIS A 33 -11.82 -0.39 8.51
N ALA A 34 -12.53 0.70 8.16
CA ALA A 34 -11.92 2.02 8.04
C ALA A 34 -11.34 2.43 9.39
N THR A 35 -10.01 2.38 9.49
CA THR A 35 -9.29 2.81 10.70
C THR A 35 -9.08 4.32 10.61
N PRO A 36 -9.20 5.08 11.72
CA PRO A 36 -8.81 6.48 11.72
C PRO A 36 -7.39 6.65 11.14
N PRO A 37 -7.09 7.81 10.50
CA PRO A 37 -5.74 8.09 10.01
C PRO A 37 -4.71 7.82 11.10
N SER A 38 -3.73 6.98 10.80
CA SER A 38 -2.65 6.67 11.72
C SER A 38 -1.66 7.85 11.74
N PRO A 39 -1.25 8.36 12.91
CA PRO A 39 -0.21 9.40 12.98
C PRO A 39 1.16 8.87 12.52
N TRP A 40 1.27 7.55 12.32
CA TRP A 40 2.45 6.93 11.76
C TRP A 40 2.45 6.99 10.24
N ALA A 41 1.28 7.05 9.58
CA ALA A 41 1.14 6.92 8.13
C ALA A 41 1.89 8.00 7.32
N ASP A 42 2.20 9.15 7.93
CA ASP A 42 2.82 10.28 7.26
C ASP A 42 4.36 10.27 7.23
N LEU A 43 4.98 9.18 7.71
CA LEU A 43 6.42 9.00 7.63
C LEU A 43 6.86 8.62 6.20
N ALA A 44 8.03 9.13 5.81
CA ALA A 44 8.56 8.95 4.46
C ALA A 44 9.06 7.54 4.18
N GLU A 45 9.61 6.86 5.19
CA GLU A 45 10.31 5.61 5.01
C GLU A 45 9.96 4.58 6.09
N TYR A 46 9.83 3.33 5.64
CA TYR A 46 9.64 2.17 6.49
C TYR A 46 10.55 1.05 6.03
N ALA A 47 11.40 0.56 6.93
CA ALA A 47 12.05 -0.74 6.75
C ALA A 47 11.24 -1.76 7.53
N ILE A 48 10.88 -2.88 6.90
CA ILE A 48 10.07 -3.96 7.47
C ILE A 48 10.78 -5.27 7.22
N SER A 49 11.08 -6.02 8.28
CA SER A 49 11.54 -7.40 8.24
C SER A 49 10.52 -8.27 8.95
N LEU A 50 9.88 -9.17 8.21
CA LEU A 50 8.91 -10.13 8.74
C LEU A 50 9.47 -11.55 8.63
N LYS A 51 9.61 -12.21 9.77
CA LYS A 51 9.85 -13.65 9.85
C LYS A 51 8.55 -14.36 10.19
N VAL A 52 8.09 -15.22 9.28
CA VAL A 52 6.89 -16.02 9.47
C VAL A 52 7.21 -17.35 10.19
N PRO A 53 6.30 -17.92 10.97
CA PRO A 53 6.47 -19.25 11.58
C PRO A 53 6.20 -20.38 10.57
N PRO A 54 6.51 -21.66 10.91
CA PRO A 54 7.23 -22.15 12.09
C PRO A 54 8.76 -22.19 11.94
N LYS A 55 9.28 -22.26 10.70
CA LYS A 55 10.71 -22.15 10.35
C LYS A 55 10.95 -21.02 9.33
N GLY A 56 10.01 -20.09 9.23
CA GLY A 56 9.74 -19.40 7.99
C GLY A 56 10.85 -18.45 7.54
N ALA A 57 10.90 -18.33 6.23
CA ALA A 57 11.79 -17.43 5.55
C ALA A 57 11.42 -15.97 5.85
N THR A 58 12.43 -15.11 5.85
CA THR A 58 12.25 -13.69 6.14
C THR A 58 12.01 -12.92 4.85
N GLY A 59 10.94 -12.14 4.84
CA GLY A 59 10.69 -11.09 3.85
C GLY A 59 11.20 -9.75 4.37
N GLN A 60 11.81 -8.97 3.48
CA GLN A 60 12.28 -7.62 3.77
C GLN A 60 11.69 -6.65 2.76
N TRP A 61 11.25 -5.50 3.25
CA TRP A 61 10.76 -4.38 2.45
C TRP A 61 11.38 -3.08 2.95
N LYS A 62 11.79 -2.21 2.04
CA LYS A 62 11.99 -0.79 2.31
C LYS A 62 10.98 -0.02 1.48
N ILE A 63 10.05 0.64 2.14
CA ILE A 63 8.93 1.33 1.53
C ILE A 63 9.17 2.82 1.70
N ARG A 64 9.19 3.55 0.59
CA ARG A 64 9.20 5.00 0.57
C ARG A 64 7.84 5.52 0.11
N THR A 65 7.28 6.42 0.90
CA THR A 65 6.01 7.09 0.65
C THR A 65 6.25 8.53 0.17
N PHE A 66 5.23 9.11 -0.46
CA PHE A 66 5.26 10.46 -1.02
C PHE A 66 3.97 11.18 -0.68
N ASP A 67 3.97 12.51 -0.65
CA ASP A 67 2.75 13.29 -0.31
C ASP A 67 1.56 12.91 -1.21
N ASP A 68 1.82 12.58 -2.48
CA ASP A 68 0.88 11.86 -3.33
C ASP A 68 0.88 10.35 -2.98
N PRO A 69 -0.18 9.83 -2.33
CA PRO A 69 -0.26 8.42 -1.95
C PRO A 69 -0.43 7.49 -3.15
N SER A 70 -0.64 8.04 -4.35
CA SER A 70 -0.72 7.28 -5.60
C SER A 70 0.67 6.85 -6.08
N ASP A 71 1.73 7.38 -5.48
CA ASP A 71 3.11 6.99 -5.72
C ASP A 71 3.72 6.30 -4.50
N VAL A 72 4.38 5.17 -4.74
CA VAL A 72 5.12 4.43 -3.71
C VAL A 72 6.35 3.81 -4.36
N SER A 73 7.49 3.80 -3.65
CA SER A 73 8.67 3.02 -4.05
C SER A 73 8.94 1.93 -3.02
N ILE A 74 9.19 0.71 -3.49
CA ILE A 74 9.42 -0.44 -2.62
C ILE A 74 10.62 -1.21 -3.12
N GLU A 75 11.68 -1.25 -2.31
CA GLU A 75 12.72 -2.28 -2.44
C GLU A 75 12.27 -3.50 -1.65
N LEU A 76 12.42 -4.68 -2.23
CA LEU A 76 12.01 -5.92 -1.59
C LEU A 76 13.03 -7.04 -1.80
N ASP A 77 13.10 -7.89 -0.80
CA ASP A 77 13.80 -9.17 -0.83
C ASP A 77 12.96 -10.20 -0.05
N THR A 78 12.16 -10.96 -0.79
CA THR A 78 11.12 -11.83 -0.22
C THR A 78 11.28 -13.27 -0.69
N PRO A 79 10.89 -14.25 0.12
CA PRO A 79 10.80 -15.64 -0.31
C PRO A 79 9.83 -15.78 -1.49
N ALA A 80 10.14 -16.67 -2.43
CA ALA A 80 9.30 -17.01 -3.58
C ALA A 80 9.34 -18.51 -3.85
N ALA A 81 8.41 -19.01 -4.69
CA ALA A 81 8.37 -20.43 -5.05
C ALA A 81 9.70 -20.95 -5.65
N LYS A 82 10.39 -20.09 -6.41
CA LYS A 82 11.71 -20.37 -7.00
C LYS A 82 12.80 -19.48 -6.40
N GLY A 83 13.06 -19.65 -5.11
CA GLY A 83 14.13 -18.93 -4.41
C GLY A 83 13.65 -17.64 -3.75
N ARG A 84 14.16 -16.49 -4.20
CA ARG A 84 13.83 -15.18 -3.66
C ARG A 84 13.48 -14.21 -4.79
N THR A 85 12.47 -13.39 -4.55
CA THR A 85 12.19 -12.21 -5.38
C THR A 85 12.97 -11.06 -4.77
N GLN A 86 13.90 -10.50 -5.52
CA GLN A 86 14.70 -9.35 -5.11
C GLN A 86 14.62 -8.27 -6.19
N GLY A 87 14.39 -7.03 -5.78
CA GLY A 87 14.41 -5.89 -6.68
C GLY A 87 13.62 -4.71 -6.16
N THR A 88 13.18 -3.88 -7.09
CA THR A 88 12.41 -2.67 -6.79
C THR A 88 11.11 -2.68 -7.57
N LEU A 89 10.03 -2.28 -6.92
CA LEU A 89 8.77 -1.96 -7.57
C LEU A 89 8.36 -0.51 -7.26
N LEU A 90 7.63 0.09 -8.19
CA LEU A 90 7.04 1.42 -8.04
C LEU A 90 5.54 1.31 -8.29
N LEU A 91 4.72 1.84 -7.40
CA LEU A 91 3.36 2.24 -7.74
C LEU A 91 3.43 3.64 -8.35
N VAL A 92 2.86 3.81 -9.53
CA VAL A 92 2.91 5.06 -10.30
C VAL A 92 1.50 5.57 -10.53
N GLY A 93 1.18 6.72 -9.94
CA GLY A 93 -0.10 7.41 -10.08
C GLY A 93 -1.31 6.56 -9.72
N GLY A 94 -1.14 5.51 -8.91
CA GLY A 94 -2.21 4.56 -8.55
C GLY A 94 -2.72 3.73 -9.73
N GLN A 95 -2.04 3.80 -10.88
CA GLN A 95 -2.53 3.27 -12.16
C GLN A 95 -1.60 2.21 -12.77
N ALA A 96 -0.35 2.16 -12.35
CA ALA A 96 0.61 1.20 -12.88
C ALA A 96 1.59 0.72 -11.81
N ILE A 97 2.14 -0.47 -12.04
CA ILE A 97 3.29 -0.98 -11.31
C ILE A 97 4.46 -1.12 -12.27
N ALA A 98 5.61 -0.58 -11.89
CA ALA A 98 6.87 -0.80 -12.60
C ALA A 98 7.80 -1.68 -11.76
N PHE A 99 8.49 -2.64 -12.38
CA PHE A 99 9.41 -3.58 -11.73
C PHE A 99 10.81 -3.49 -12.32
N LYS A 100 11.82 -3.61 -11.45
CA LYS A 100 13.23 -3.74 -11.81
C LYS A 100 13.90 -4.79 -10.95
N GLY A 101 14.74 -5.63 -11.58
CA GLY A 101 15.50 -6.68 -10.89
C GLY A 101 14.78 -8.03 -10.79
N PHE A 102 13.48 -8.09 -11.07
CA PHE A 102 12.73 -9.34 -11.19
C PHE A 102 11.59 -9.21 -12.21
N ALA A 103 11.09 -10.36 -12.67
CA ALA A 103 9.87 -10.44 -13.47
C ALA A 103 8.75 -10.98 -12.57
N PRO A 104 7.61 -10.26 -12.45
CA PRO A 104 6.49 -10.78 -11.69
C PRO A 104 5.88 -12.02 -12.38
N GLU A 105 5.24 -12.88 -11.59
CA GLU A 105 4.50 -14.02 -12.12
C GLU A 105 3.24 -13.54 -12.85
N ALA A 106 2.97 -14.13 -14.01
CA ALA A 106 1.84 -13.74 -14.84
C ALA A 106 0.51 -13.96 -14.11
N GLY A 107 -0.31 -12.91 -14.01
CA GLY A 107 -1.57 -12.94 -13.26
C GLY A 107 -1.45 -12.68 -11.75
N PHE A 108 -0.21 -12.52 -11.24
CA PHE A 108 0.09 -12.19 -9.84
C PHE A 108 0.96 -10.94 -9.74
N GLU A 109 0.91 -10.06 -10.74
CA GLU A 109 1.79 -8.90 -10.77
C GLU A 109 1.50 -7.91 -9.63
N ILE A 110 0.29 -7.92 -9.06
CA ILE A 110 -0.06 -7.05 -7.92
C ILE A 110 0.45 -7.59 -6.58
N ASP A 111 0.70 -8.90 -6.45
CA ASP A 111 1.01 -9.55 -5.18
C ASP A 111 2.21 -8.96 -4.43
N PRO A 112 3.34 -8.60 -5.10
CA PRO A 112 4.47 -7.98 -4.41
C PRO A 112 4.11 -6.62 -3.80
N LEU A 113 3.29 -5.82 -4.50
CA LEU A 113 2.80 -4.54 -4.00
C LEU A 113 1.85 -4.76 -2.82
N ASP A 114 0.87 -5.64 -2.98
CA ASP A 114 -0.12 -5.94 -1.95
C ASP A 114 0.53 -6.46 -0.67
N THR A 115 1.49 -7.37 -0.81
CA THR A 115 2.23 -7.92 0.31
C THR A 115 3.02 -6.82 1.05
N ALA A 116 3.66 -5.90 0.33
CA ALA A 116 4.38 -4.80 0.96
C ALA A 116 3.41 -3.85 1.71
N ILE A 117 2.30 -3.46 1.07
CA ILE A 117 1.35 -2.50 1.64
C ILE A 117 0.54 -3.11 2.80
N VAL A 118 0.16 -4.38 2.75
CA VAL A 118 -0.55 -5.03 3.87
C VAL A 118 0.35 -5.12 5.10
N ASN A 119 1.66 -5.36 4.92
CA ASN A 119 2.63 -5.36 6.02
C ASN A 119 2.90 -3.95 6.55
N LEU A 120 2.97 -2.94 5.69
CA LEU A 120 3.01 -1.54 6.12
C LEU A 120 1.82 -1.19 7.01
N LYS A 121 0.61 -1.55 6.58
CA LYS A 121 -0.62 -1.32 7.35
C LYS A 121 -0.62 -2.04 8.69
N LEU A 122 -0.11 -3.28 8.74
CA LEU A 122 0.07 -4.00 10.00
C LEU A 122 1.01 -3.23 10.94
N VAL A 123 2.17 -2.81 10.45
CA VAL A 123 3.15 -2.04 11.23
C VAL A 123 2.52 -0.75 11.76
N THR A 124 1.90 0.06 10.91
CA THR A 124 1.29 1.33 11.33
C THR A 124 0.14 1.12 12.30
N ASN A 125 -0.67 0.07 12.13
CA ASN A 125 -1.74 -0.29 13.06
C ASN A 125 -1.18 -0.65 14.45
N LEU A 126 -0.10 -1.42 14.50
CA LEU A 126 0.55 -1.77 15.77
C LEU A 126 1.21 -0.56 16.43
N LEU A 127 1.95 0.25 15.67
CA LEU A 127 2.59 1.45 16.19
C LEU A 127 1.58 2.48 16.70
N THR A 128 0.42 2.62 16.05
CA THR A 128 -0.68 3.47 16.54
C THR A 128 -1.22 2.99 17.89
N ARG A 129 -1.32 1.66 18.10
CA ARG A 129 -1.75 1.11 19.39
C ARG A 129 -0.69 1.27 20.48
N ILE A 130 0.59 1.26 20.11
CA ILE A 130 1.73 1.38 21.03
C ILE A 130 1.96 2.84 21.45
N ALA A 131 1.91 3.77 20.49
CA ALA A 131 2.07 5.20 20.72
C ALA A 131 1.06 5.96 19.84
N PRO A 132 -0.17 6.18 20.36
CA PRO A 132 -1.26 6.80 19.61
C PRO A 132 -1.05 8.29 19.33
N GLU A 133 -0.15 8.94 20.05
CA GLU A 133 0.28 10.33 19.80
C GLU A 133 1.29 10.43 18.65
N GLY A 134 1.67 9.31 18.03
CA GLY A 134 2.56 9.27 16.88
C GLY A 134 4.04 9.07 17.24
N PRO A 135 4.92 9.20 16.23
CA PRO A 135 6.33 8.91 16.38
C PRO A 135 6.99 9.73 17.48
N ASP A 136 6.70 11.02 17.59
CA ASP A 136 7.36 11.95 18.53
C ASP A 136 7.13 11.64 20.02
N ALA A 137 6.10 10.86 20.34
CA ALA A 137 5.86 10.37 21.70
C ALA A 137 6.89 9.32 22.14
N VAL A 138 7.58 8.65 21.21
CA VAL A 138 8.62 7.65 21.52
C VAL A 138 9.93 8.35 21.87
N LYS A 139 10.14 8.69 23.15
CA LYS A 139 11.34 9.41 23.61
C LYS A 139 12.46 8.50 24.13
N ALA A 140 12.12 7.29 24.54
CA ALA A 140 13.03 6.31 25.10
C ALA A 140 12.68 4.91 24.58
N VAL A 141 13.38 3.89 25.08
CA VAL A 141 12.99 2.49 24.85
C VAL A 141 11.68 2.23 25.60
N THR A 142 10.61 1.97 24.86
CA THR A 142 9.29 1.65 25.41
C THR A 142 9.04 0.15 25.26
N PRO A 143 8.97 -0.60 26.39
CA PRO A 143 8.60 -2.01 26.33
C PRO A 143 7.15 -2.15 25.87
N VAL A 144 6.90 -3.16 25.04
CA VAL A 144 5.60 -3.40 24.42
C VAL A 144 5.00 -4.67 25.00
N LYS A 145 3.75 -4.54 25.48
CA LYS A 145 2.88 -5.66 25.87
C LYS A 145 1.44 -5.26 25.56
N LEU A 146 0.95 -5.64 24.39
CA LEU A 146 -0.44 -5.46 23.98
C LEU A 146 -1.07 -6.80 23.59
N GLY A 147 -2.39 -6.84 23.51
CA GLY A 147 -3.12 -8.01 23.05
C GLY A 147 -4.61 -7.75 23.05
N ASP A 148 -5.34 -8.63 22.39
CA ASP A 148 -6.80 -8.63 22.39
C ASP A 148 -7.31 -10.07 22.44
N GLY A 149 -8.21 -10.33 23.38
CA GLY A 149 -8.83 -11.63 23.59
C GLY A 149 -10.10 -11.86 22.76
N LYS A 150 -10.61 -10.83 22.08
CA LYS A 150 -11.91 -10.85 21.39
C LYS A 150 -11.82 -10.42 19.93
N GLN A 151 -11.10 -9.35 19.63
CA GLN A 151 -11.01 -8.80 18.28
C GLN A 151 -9.78 -9.32 17.55
N ALA A 152 -9.93 -9.68 16.29
CA ALA A 152 -8.79 -10.03 15.44
C ALA A 152 -7.92 -8.80 15.12
N LEU A 153 -6.63 -9.01 14.92
CA LEU A 153 -5.74 -7.99 14.35
C LEU A 153 -5.78 -8.13 12.83
N VAL A 154 -6.20 -7.08 12.14
CA VAL A 154 -6.42 -7.11 10.68
C VAL A 154 -5.67 -5.98 10.00
N ALA A 155 -5.08 -6.27 8.84
CA ALA A 155 -4.58 -5.32 7.86
C ALA A 155 -5.05 -5.77 6.47
N TYR A 156 -5.38 -4.83 5.57
CA TYR A 156 -5.92 -5.18 4.25
C TYR A 156 -5.53 -4.17 3.18
N THR A 157 -5.36 -4.64 1.95
CA THR A 157 -5.40 -3.83 0.73
C THR A 157 -6.75 -4.03 0.03
N ARG A 158 -6.91 -3.58 -1.21
CA ARG A 158 -8.13 -3.86 -1.99
C ARG A 158 -8.23 -5.32 -2.41
N SER A 159 -7.11 -6.03 -2.48
CA SER A 159 -6.99 -7.38 -3.05
C SER A 159 -6.62 -8.44 -2.03
N ILE A 160 -5.92 -8.07 -0.95
CA ILE A 160 -5.51 -9.01 0.10
C ILE A 160 -5.93 -8.55 1.49
N ASN A 161 -6.23 -9.51 2.37
CA ASN A 161 -6.31 -9.29 3.81
C ASN A 161 -5.28 -10.15 4.54
N MET A 162 -4.79 -9.65 5.66
CA MET A 162 -3.96 -10.35 6.61
C MET A 162 -4.64 -10.24 7.98
N GLN A 163 -4.86 -11.39 8.61
CA GLN A 163 -5.60 -11.49 9.86
C GLN A 163 -4.87 -12.40 10.85
N PHE A 164 -4.79 -11.94 12.10
CA PHE A 164 -4.40 -12.75 13.25
C PHE A 164 -5.62 -12.90 14.17
N ASN A 165 -6.08 -14.14 14.31
CA ASN A 165 -7.26 -14.44 15.13
C ASN A 165 -6.99 -14.13 16.61
N ALA A 166 -8.04 -13.68 17.31
CA ALA A 166 -8.00 -13.64 18.76
C ALA A 166 -7.95 -15.08 19.34
N PRO A 167 -7.33 -15.30 20.52
CA PRO A 167 -6.55 -14.32 21.27
C PRO A 167 -5.16 -14.10 20.64
N TRP A 168 -4.80 -12.84 20.41
CA TRP A 168 -3.45 -12.47 19.97
C TRP A 168 -2.76 -11.57 21.00
N SER A 169 -1.44 -11.61 21.01
CA SER A 169 -0.61 -10.74 21.82
C SER A 169 0.59 -10.25 21.02
N VAL A 170 1.13 -9.09 21.41
CA VAL A 170 2.38 -8.55 20.89
C VAL A 170 3.27 -8.18 22.05
N THR A 171 4.51 -8.66 22.00
CA THR A 171 5.57 -8.33 22.95
C THR A 171 6.77 -7.74 22.20
N GLY A 172 7.63 -7.02 22.91
CA GLY A 172 8.87 -6.50 22.33
C GLY A 172 9.16 -5.08 22.79
N GLN A 173 9.62 -4.24 21.88
CA GLN A 173 9.93 -2.85 22.18
C GLN A 173 9.85 -1.94 20.96
N VAL A 174 9.62 -0.65 21.22
CA VAL A 174 9.89 0.44 20.29
C VAL A 174 10.92 1.38 20.90
N LYS A 175 11.75 2.01 20.08
CA LYS A 175 12.78 2.94 20.57
C LYS A 175 13.07 4.04 19.56
N ARG A 176 13.39 5.23 20.05
CA ARG A 176 14.01 6.28 19.24
C ARG A 176 15.38 5.79 18.75
N VAL A 177 15.64 5.85 17.46
CA VAL A 177 16.94 5.53 16.85
C VAL A 177 17.75 6.81 16.63
N ASP A 178 17.09 7.83 16.07
CA ASP A 178 17.63 9.17 15.85
C ASP A 178 16.47 10.19 15.88
N ALA A 179 16.75 11.47 15.64
CA ALA A 179 15.75 12.54 15.70
C ALA A 179 14.47 12.31 14.87
N LYS A 180 14.53 11.53 13.78
CA LYS A 180 13.43 11.31 12.84
C LYS A 180 13.01 9.84 12.71
N THR A 181 13.73 8.92 13.34
CA THR A 181 13.53 7.48 13.15
C THR A 181 13.19 6.76 14.45
N VAL A 182 12.14 5.95 14.41
CA VAL A 182 11.78 5.00 15.46
C VAL A 182 12.06 3.59 14.97
N GLY A 183 12.78 2.81 15.77
CA GLY A 183 13.00 1.39 15.57
C GLY A 183 11.97 0.57 16.34
N TYR A 184 11.57 -0.56 15.78
CA TYR A 184 10.65 -1.50 16.41
C TYR A 184 11.18 -2.93 16.29
N ASP A 185 10.97 -3.71 17.36
CA ASP A 185 11.24 -5.14 17.42
C ASP A 185 10.07 -5.78 18.17
N LEU A 186 9.15 -6.37 17.42
CA LEU A 186 7.86 -6.85 17.89
C LEU A 186 7.72 -8.34 17.56
N THR A 187 7.16 -9.11 18.48
CA THR A 187 6.75 -10.50 18.27
C THR A 187 5.24 -10.58 18.42
N ILE A 188 4.55 -10.93 17.34
CA ILE A 188 3.11 -11.21 17.34
C ILE A 188 2.93 -12.69 17.62
N GLU A 189 2.07 -13.03 18.57
CA GLU A 189 1.69 -14.40 18.87
C GLU A 189 0.17 -14.57 18.70
N ALA A 190 -0.25 -15.50 17.83
CA ALA A 190 -1.66 -15.77 17.52
C ALA A 190 -1.93 -17.27 17.36
N PRO A 191 -3.21 -17.73 17.42
CA PRO A 191 -3.54 -19.14 17.27
C PRO A 191 -3.18 -19.65 15.87
N GLY A 192 -2.70 -20.89 15.81
CA GLY A 192 -2.43 -21.60 14.56
C GLY A 192 -3.64 -22.37 14.03
N ALA A 193 -3.40 -23.20 13.01
CA ALA A 193 -4.45 -24.04 12.41
C ALA A 193 -4.78 -25.25 13.30
N LYS A 194 -3.82 -25.72 14.10
CA LYS A 194 -4.02 -26.86 15.00
C LYS A 194 -4.49 -26.39 16.38
N ALA A 195 -5.34 -27.20 17.01
CA ALA A 195 -5.79 -26.93 18.38
C ALA A 195 -4.60 -26.79 19.33
N GLY A 196 -4.57 -25.71 20.12
CA GLY A 196 -3.48 -25.39 21.04
C GLY A 196 -2.21 -24.83 20.40
N GLU A 197 -2.15 -24.71 19.06
CA GLU A 197 -0.99 -24.14 18.38
C GLU A 197 -0.91 -22.63 18.57
N ARG A 198 0.30 -22.15 18.85
CA ARG A 198 0.64 -20.73 18.97
C ARG A 198 1.75 -20.39 17.99
N LEU A 199 1.41 -19.60 17.00
CA LEU A 199 2.32 -19.16 15.95
C LEU A 199 2.93 -17.81 16.35
N LYS A 200 4.22 -17.63 16.05
CA LYS A 200 5.00 -16.44 16.37
C LYS A 200 5.56 -15.80 15.11
N TRP A 201 5.18 -14.55 14.85
CA TRP A 201 5.73 -13.73 13.78
C TRP A 201 6.66 -12.69 14.40
N GLN A 202 7.88 -12.56 13.85
CA GLN A 202 8.80 -11.51 14.28
C GLN A 202 8.80 -10.39 13.27
N LEU A 203 8.49 -9.19 13.73
CA LEU A 203 8.35 -7.97 12.96
C LEU A 203 9.38 -6.97 13.48
N LYS A 204 10.41 -6.69 12.68
CA LYS A 204 11.50 -5.78 13.05
C LYS A 204 11.71 -4.74 11.98
N GLY A 205 12.14 -3.54 12.36
CA GLY A 205 12.46 -2.52 11.37
C GLY A 205 12.48 -1.11 11.93
N THR A 206 12.30 -0.15 11.03
CA THR A 206 12.29 1.28 11.35
C THR A 206 11.14 1.99 10.63
N ALA A 207 10.65 3.06 11.23
CA ALA A 207 9.71 4.00 10.64
C ALA A 207 10.26 5.42 10.86
N GLY A 208 10.38 6.21 9.80
CA GLY A 208 10.99 7.54 9.89
C GLY A 208 11.52 8.04 8.55
N GLY A 209 12.74 8.57 8.57
CA GLY A 209 13.46 8.97 7.36
C GLY A 209 13.44 10.48 7.08
N ALA A 210 13.83 10.83 5.85
CA ALA A 210 13.82 12.21 5.37
C ALA A 210 12.39 12.76 5.28
N THR A 211 12.26 14.06 5.00
CA THR A 211 10.94 14.64 4.68
C THR A 211 10.37 13.95 3.44
N ARG A 212 9.05 13.69 3.41
CA ARG A 212 8.37 13.15 2.23
C ARG A 212 8.61 14.07 1.04
N GLY A 213 8.93 13.45 -0.08
CA GLY A 213 8.89 14.14 -1.37
C GLY A 213 7.44 14.21 -1.85
N LYS A 214 7.16 15.16 -2.75
CA LYS A 214 5.82 15.31 -3.32
C LYS A 214 5.33 14.06 -4.06
N SER A 215 6.19 13.47 -4.89
CA SER A 215 5.91 12.31 -5.73
C SER A 215 7.21 11.69 -6.25
N LEU A 216 7.13 10.59 -7.01
CA LEU A 216 8.27 10.06 -7.75
C LEU A 216 8.80 11.11 -8.74
N ASP A 217 10.12 11.24 -8.82
CA ASP A 217 10.80 12.21 -9.69
C ASP A 217 10.55 11.88 -11.16
N ASP A 218 10.01 12.84 -11.91
CA ASP A 218 9.74 12.72 -13.34
C ASP A 218 11.00 12.47 -14.17
N ALA A 219 12.15 12.96 -13.71
CA ALA A 219 13.45 12.76 -14.36
C ALA A 219 14.08 11.39 -14.05
N MET A 220 13.48 10.59 -13.16
CA MET A 220 13.98 9.26 -12.81
C MET A 220 14.08 8.39 -14.06
N SER A 221 15.25 7.80 -14.29
CA SER A 221 15.46 6.86 -15.39
C SER A 221 14.67 5.57 -15.18
N LEU A 222 13.97 5.14 -16.23
CA LEU A 222 13.27 3.86 -16.30
C LEU A 222 14.02 2.82 -17.15
N ALA A 223 15.33 2.99 -17.33
CA ALA A 223 16.17 1.95 -17.93
C ALA A 223 16.17 0.65 -17.09
N GLY A 224 15.84 -0.46 -17.75
CA GLY A 224 15.74 -1.79 -17.13
C GLY A 224 14.44 -2.06 -16.36
N TRP A 225 13.44 -1.18 -16.49
CA TRP A 225 12.13 -1.38 -15.87
C TRP A 225 11.15 -2.05 -16.84
N SER A 226 10.30 -2.91 -16.31
CA SER A 226 9.08 -3.37 -16.98
C SER A 226 7.88 -2.75 -16.30
N ALA A 227 6.85 -2.35 -17.06
CA ALA A 227 5.70 -1.64 -16.51
C ALA A 227 4.38 -2.32 -16.91
N TYR A 228 3.44 -2.30 -15.98
CA TYR A 228 2.14 -2.97 -16.07
C TYR A 228 1.06 -2.00 -15.62
N ARG A 229 0.03 -1.78 -16.43
CA ARG A 229 -1.15 -1.01 -16.06
C ARG A 229 -2.04 -1.85 -15.15
N LEU A 230 -2.50 -1.26 -14.06
CA LEU A 230 -3.52 -1.84 -13.20
C LEU A 230 -4.88 -1.66 -13.90
N ALA A 231 -5.55 -2.78 -14.19
CA ALA A 231 -6.90 -2.77 -14.73
C ALA A 231 -7.92 -2.94 -13.60
N PRO A 232 -9.15 -2.42 -13.76
CA PRO A 232 -10.26 -2.78 -12.88
C PRO A 232 -10.43 -4.31 -12.83
N PRO A 233 -10.99 -4.85 -11.73
CA PRO A 233 -11.18 -6.29 -11.61
C PRO A 233 -11.99 -6.81 -12.78
N SER A 234 -11.45 -7.80 -13.50
CA SER A 234 -12.19 -8.43 -14.59
C SER A 234 -13.27 -9.31 -13.97
N SER A 235 -14.53 -9.14 -14.37
CA SER A 235 -15.68 -9.88 -13.81
C SER A 235 -15.73 -11.37 -14.19
N LYS A 236 -14.63 -11.95 -14.66
CA LYS A 236 -14.58 -13.28 -15.28
C LYS A 236 -13.71 -14.28 -14.52
N THR A 237 -13.97 -14.46 -13.22
CA THR A 237 -13.57 -15.68 -12.53
C THR A 237 -14.56 -15.99 -11.40
N GLY A 238 -15.20 -17.16 -11.46
CA GLY A 238 -16.24 -17.63 -10.53
C GLY A 238 -15.75 -18.01 -9.12
N HIS A 239 -14.63 -17.44 -8.68
CA HIS A 239 -14.11 -17.57 -7.32
C HIS A 239 -13.92 -16.18 -6.73
N THR A 240 -14.29 -16.04 -5.46
CA THR A 240 -14.60 -14.80 -4.71
C THR A 240 -13.40 -13.88 -4.42
N THR A 241 -12.39 -13.86 -5.28
CA THR A 241 -11.25 -12.93 -5.21
C THR A 241 -11.35 -11.93 -6.35
N LEU A 242 -11.43 -10.63 -6.02
CA LEU A 242 -11.26 -9.54 -6.98
C LEU A 242 -9.92 -9.72 -7.70
N SER A 243 -9.93 -10.25 -8.92
CA SER A 243 -8.72 -10.35 -9.74
C SER A 243 -8.46 -9.00 -10.40
N PHE A 244 -7.62 -8.18 -9.77
CA PHE A 244 -7.05 -7.03 -10.47
C PHE A 244 -6.19 -7.57 -11.61
N GLY A 245 -6.67 -7.42 -12.83
CA GLY A 245 -5.88 -7.74 -14.00
C GLY A 245 -4.74 -6.73 -14.12
N THR A 246 -3.57 -7.18 -14.55
CA THR A 246 -2.55 -6.25 -15.02
C THR A 246 -2.35 -6.43 -16.52
N GLN A 247 -2.09 -5.34 -17.22
CA GLN A 247 -1.76 -5.34 -18.63
C GLN A 247 -0.34 -4.82 -18.80
N LYS A 248 0.55 -5.66 -19.34
CA LYS A 248 1.91 -5.21 -19.66
C LYS A 248 1.85 -4.07 -20.66
N LEU A 249 2.52 -2.97 -20.32
CA LEU A 249 2.59 -1.80 -21.19
C LEU A 249 3.62 -2.02 -22.31
N ALA A 250 3.34 -1.43 -23.47
CA ALA A 250 4.25 -1.39 -24.60
C ALA A 250 5.39 -0.37 -24.33
N GLY A 251 6.25 -0.71 -23.36
CA GLY A 251 7.51 -0.01 -23.13
C GLY A 251 8.58 -0.41 -24.16
N PRO A 252 9.85 0.02 -23.97
CA PRO A 252 10.38 0.67 -22.77
C PRO A 252 10.03 2.16 -22.66
N TYR A 253 10.10 2.69 -21.43
CA TYR A 253 10.01 4.12 -21.12
C TYR A 253 11.38 4.63 -20.71
N ALA A 254 11.79 5.81 -21.18
CA ALA A 254 13.10 6.36 -20.81
C ALA A 254 13.08 6.96 -19.40
N THR A 255 11.99 7.67 -19.07
CA THR A 255 11.83 8.37 -17.80
C THR A 255 10.46 8.11 -17.15
N MET A 256 10.34 8.43 -15.86
CA MET A 256 9.07 8.40 -15.14
C MET A 256 8.01 9.30 -15.81
N LYS A 257 8.43 10.46 -16.33
CA LYS A 257 7.56 11.34 -17.11
C LYS A 257 6.95 10.64 -18.32
N ASP A 258 7.75 9.86 -19.05
CA ASP A 258 7.27 9.15 -20.26
C ASP A 258 6.24 8.07 -19.90
N LEU A 259 6.47 7.35 -18.79
CA LEU A 259 5.51 6.36 -18.28
C LEU A 259 4.19 7.03 -17.90
N ARG A 260 4.23 8.13 -17.13
CA ARG A 260 3.02 8.88 -16.76
C ARG A 260 2.28 9.40 -18.00
N ALA A 261 2.99 9.91 -19.01
CA ALA A 261 2.40 10.34 -20.26
C ALA A 261 1.70 9.20 -21.03
N ALA A 262 2.22 7.96 -20.94
CA ALA A 262 1.58 6.80 -21.52
C ALA A 262 0.33 6.35 -20.76
N LEU A 263 0.30 6.50 -19.43
CA LEU A 263 -0.86 6.18 -18.59
C LEU A 263 -2.02 7.17 -18.78
N ALA A 264 -1.72 8.42 -19.11
CA ALA A 264 -2.71 9.44 -19.44
C ALA A 264 -3.48 9.15 -20.74
N LYS A 265 -2.99 8.23 -21.58
CA LYS A 265 -3.71 7.78 -22.77
C LYS A 265 -4.79 6.77 -22.36
N PRO A 266 -6.02 6.91 -22.92
CA PRO A 266 -7.13 6.01 -22.62
C PRO A 266 -6.82 4.56 -23.01
#